data_AF-A0A7S1F1R1-F1
#
_entry.id   AF-A0A7S1F1R1-F1
#
_cell.length_a   1.000
_cell.length_b   1.000
_cell.length_c   1.000
_cell.angle_alpha   90.00
_cell.angle_beta   90.00
_cell.angle_gamma   90.00
#
_symmetry.space_group_name_H-M   'P 1'
#
loop_
_entity.id
_entity.type
_entity.pdbx_description
1 polymer ?
#
loop_
_entity_poly.entity_id
_entity_poly.type
_entity_poly.pdbx_seq_one_letter_code
_entity_poly.pdbx_strand_id
1 'polypeptide(L)'
;ERVYGDRLVSVADLKRYRSICGELSKKMFNKFNFSKYFQEKSPEPLVFAPFSRGITEMDGGGTYDKIAGSEALSNLLGDALREYNDNNPVMDLVLFGDAMLHVGKICRICTSTPGHPLLIGVGGSGRQSLSRLSSFTCLFTTMVIVISGSYGMSELKTDLQAMYTKAGVKDEGVMFLFTDGQITNEK
;
A
#
# COMPACT_ATOMS: atom_id res chain seq x y z
N GLU A 1 8.33 11.21 7.36
CA GLU A 1 7.02 11.37 6.68
C GLU A 1 6.07 10.20 6.92
N ARG A 2 6.51 8.95 6.78
CA ARG A 2 5.64 7.77 6.74
C ARG A 2 4.97 7.35 8.06
N VAL A 3 5.57 7.68 9.20
CA VAL A 3 5.03 7.33 10.53
C VAL A 3 3.99 8.35 11.00
N TYR A 4 4.28 9.64 10.82
CA TYR A 4 3.44 10.75 11.31
C TYR A 4 2.66 11.43 10.20
N GLY A 5 3.33 11.84 9.12
CA GLY A 5 2.73 12.59 8.02
C GLY A 5 1.60 11.83 7.31
N ASP A 6 1.75 10.53 7.08
CA ASP A 6 0.69 9.69 6.48
C ASP A 6 -0.58 9.58 7.36
N ARG A 7 -0.50 9.94 8.66
CA ARG A 7 -1.63 9.89 9.61
C ARG A 7 -2.34 11.23 9.82
N LEU A 8 -1.79 12.31 9.24
CA LEU A 8 -2.38 13.64 9.37
C LEU A 8 -3.56 13.78 8.41
N VAL A 9 -4.70 14.25 8.94
CA VAL A 9 -5.95 14.43 8.17
C VAL A 9 -6.12 15.86 7.66
N SER A 10 -5.41 16.82 8.27
CA SER A 10 -5.48 18.24 7.93
C SER A 10 -4.34 18.63 7.00
N VAL A 11 -4.68 19.30 5.91
CA VAL A 11 -3.69 19.88 4.98
C VAL A 11 -2.80 20.91 5.69
N ALA A 12 -3.36 21.66 6.66
CA ALA A 12 -2.61 22.63 7.45
C ALA A 12 -1.58 21.93 8.35
N ASP A 13 -1.96 20.83 8.98
CA ASP A 13 -1.06 20.06 9.84
C ASP A 13 0.04 19.38 9.03
N LEU A 14 -0.31 18.84 7.85
CA LEU A 14 0.68 18.25 6.94
C LEU A 14 1.69 19.29 6.46
N LYS A 15 1.24 20.51 6.15
CA LYS A 15 2.12 21.63 5.78
C LYS A 15 3.03 22.02 6.93
N ARG A 16 2.48 22.13 8.15
CA ARG A 16 3.26 22.43 9.37
C ARG A 16 4.31 21.34 9.64
N TYR A 17 3.92 20.08 9.55
CA TYR A 17 4.82 18.93 9.67
C TYR A 17 5.98 19.01 8.69
N ARG A 18 5.71 19.28 7.41
CA ARG A 18 6.75 19.42 6.38
C ARG A 18 7.69 20.60 6.65
N SER A 19 7.18 21.74 7.11
CA SER A 19 8.01 22.89 7.52
C SER A 19 8.98 22.51 8.64
N ILE A 20 8.46 21.88 9.70
CA ILE A 20 9.27 21.43 10.85
C ILE A 20 10.34 20.43 10.38
N CYS A 21 9.98 19.46 9.53
CA CYS A 21 10.94 18.51 8.98
C CYS A 21 12.04 19.21 8.16
N GLY A 22 11.68 20.17 7.31
CA GLY A 22 12.65 20.93 6.51
C GLY A 22 13.61 21.76 7.37
N GLU A 23 13.09 22.46 8.38
CA GLU A 23 13.89 23.26 9.31
C GLU A 23 14.86 22.39 10.14
N LEU A 24 14.36 21.30 10.72
CA LEU A 24 15.18 20.37 11.49
C LEU A 24 16.24 19.68 10.62
N SER A 25 15.88 19.27 9.40
CA SER A 25 16.83 18.64 8.47
C SER A 25 17.97 19.59 8.13
N LYS A 26 17.67 20.87 7.85
CA LYS A 26 18.69 21.89 7.57
C LYS A 26 19.57 22.17 8.79
N LYS A 27 18.99 22.21 10.00
CA LYS A 27 19.72 22.47 11.24
C LYS A 27 20.68 21.33 11.60
N MET A 28 20.21 20.08 11.52
CA MET A 28 20.97 18.90 11.97
C MET A 28 21.90 18.34 10.89
N PHE A 29 21.54 18.48 9.61
CA PHE A 29 22.24 17.87 8.48
C PHE A 29 22.63 18.93 7.43
N ASN A 30 23.29 20.00 7.88
CA ASN A 30 23.63 21.19 7.07
C ASN A 30 24.49 20.92 5.82
N LYS A 31 25.17 19.77 5.74
CA LYS A 31 25.96 19.35 4.57
C LYS A 31 25.11 18.84 3.40
N PHE A 32 23.85 18.49 3.65
CA PHE A 32 22.97 17.89 2.65
C PHE A 32 21.81 18.83 2.32
N ASN A 33 21.46 18.92 1.04
CA ASN A 33 20.33 19.72 0.60
C ASN A 33 19.03 18.89 0.61
N PHE A 34 18.20 19.12 1.63
CA PHE A 34 16.86 18.52 1.74
C PHE A 34 15.73 19.44 1.24
N SER A 35 16.04 20.64 0.74
CA SER A 35 15.01 21.61 0.33
C SER A 35 14.07 21.05 -0.73
N LYS A 36 14.59 20.23 -1.64
CA LYS A 36 13.81 19.57 -2.70
C LYS A 36 12.70 18.62 -2.21
N TYR A 37 12.80 18.11 -0.98
CA TYR A 37 11.82 17.18 -0.42
C TYR A 37 10.77 17.85 0.47
N PHE A 38 11.05 19.06 0.99
CA PHE A 38 10.20 19.68 2.01
C PHE A 38 9.84 21.15 1.76
N GLN A 39 10.68 21.91 1.07
CA GLN A 39 10.63 23.38 1.03
C GLN A 39 10.28 23.96 -0.36
N GLU A 40 10.42 23.17 -1.42
CA GLU A 40 10.06 23.61 -2.78
C GLU A 40 8.54 23.74 -2.97
N LYS A 41 8.12 24.52 -3.97
CA LYS A 41 6.68 24.70 -4.32
C LYS A 41 6.01 23.38 -4.70
N SER A 42 6.76 22.46 -5.31
CA SER A 42 6.34 21.11 -5.65
C SER A 42 7.39 20.12 -5.17
N PRO A 43 7.34 19.72 -3.88
CA PRO A 43 8.34 18.83 -3.32
C PRO A 43 8.39 17.48 -4.04
N GLU A 44 9.60 16.97 -4.27
CA GLU A 44 9.80 15.63 -4.82
C GLU A 44 9.23 14.58 -3.84
N PRO A 45 8.28 13.73 -4.26
CA PRO A 45 7.70 12.75 -3.36
C PRO A 45 8.74 11.70 -2.96
N LEU A 46 8.90 11.49 -1.65
CA LEU A 46 9.78 10.47 -1.08
C LEU A 46 9.13 9.08 -1.15
N VAL A 47 9.15 8.44 -2.31
CA VAL A 47 8.58 7.11 -2.51
C VAL A 47 9.63 6.04 -2.25
N PHE A 48 9.40 5.26 -1.20
CA PHE A 48 10.16 4.05 -0.89
C PHE A 48 9.18 2.89 -0.89
N ALA A 49 9.53 1.83 -1.60
CA ALA A 49 8.68 0.66 -1.75
C ALA A 49 9.52 -0.61 -1.92
N PRO A 50 9.00 -1.78 -1.54
CA PRO A 50 9.73 -3.05 -1.64
C PRO A 50 9.94 -3.50 -3.09
N PHE A 51 9.09 -3.04 -4.03
CA PHE A 51 9.16 -3.36 -5.46
C PHE A 51 10.03 -2.39 -6.26
N SER A 52 10.91 -1.65 -5.59
CA SER A 52 11.72 -0.59 -6.20
C SER A 52 12.60 -1.04 -7.37
N ARG A 53 12.99 -2.32 -7.37
CA ARG A 53 13.81 -2.95 -8.43
C ARG A 53 13.01 -3.75 -9.45
N GLY A 54 11.70 -3.86 -9.26
CA GLY A 54 10.83 -4.68 -10.08
C GLY A 54 9.94 -5.59 -9.24
N ILE A 55 8.86 -6.06 -9.86
CA ILE A 55 7.86 -6.94 -9.22
C ILE A 55 8.39 -8.37 -9.13
N THR A 56 9.15 -8.82 -10.13
CA THR A 56 9.78 -10.15 -10.15
C THR A 56 10.82 -10.31 -9.05
N GLU A 57 11.45 -9.22 -8.62
CA GLU A 57 12.40 -9.21 -7.49
C GLU A 57 11.71 -9.19 -6.12
N MET A 58 10.38 -9.25 -6.07
CA MET A 58 9.63 -9.33 -4.81
C MET A 58 9.65 -10.71 -4.18
N ASP A 59 10.07 -11.74 -4.92
CA ASP A 59 10.25 -13.09 -4.38
C ASP A 59 11.30 -13.08 -3.25
N GLY A 60 10.90 -13.48 -2.04
CA GLY A 60 11.71 -13.34 -0.83
C GLY A 60 11.62 -11.99 -0.09
N GLY A 61 10.65 -11.12 -0.41
CA GLY A 61 10.32 -9.93 0.38
C GLY A 61 10.73 -8.58 -0.23
N GLY A 62 11.34 -8.60 -1.42
CA GLY A 62 11.71 -7.40 -2.16
C GLY A 62 12.84 -6.58 -1.53
N THR A 63 13.21 -5.49 -2.20
CA THR A 63 14.19 -4.52 -1.68
C THR A 63 13.49 -3.20 -1.40
N TYR A 64 13.40 -2.84 -0.12
CA TYR A 64 12.87 -1.55 0.30
C TYR A 64 13.87 -0.43 -0.01
N ASP A 65 13.68 0.22 -1.15
CA ASP A 65 14.55 1.31 -1.63
C ASP A 65 13.73 2.46 -2.25
N LYS A 66 14.41 3.57 -2.51
CA LYS A 66 13.84 4.75 -3.14
C LYS A 66 13.53 4.47 -4.61
N ILE A 67 12.31 4.79 -5.04
CA ILE A 67 11.95 4.79 -6.46
C ILE A 67 12.41 6.11 -7.11
N ALA A 68 12.98 6.01 -8.30
CA ALA A 68 13.55 7.13 -9.06
C ALA A 68 12.47 8.03 -9.70
N GLY A 69 11.71 8.74 -8.86
CA GLY A 69 10.71 9.71 -9.30
C GLY A 69 9.37 9.09 -9.73
N SER A 70 8.46 9.95 -10.16
CA SER A 70 7.07 9.56 -10.45
C SER A 70 6.92 8.75 -11.73
N GLU A 71 7.78 8.97 -12.72
CA GLU A 71 7.73 8.25 -14.01
C GLU A 71 8.14 6.78 -13.83
N ALA A 72 9.24 6.53 -13.10
CA ALA A 72 9.65 5.17 -12.76
C ALA A 72 8.55 4.43 -11.97
N LEU A 73 7.91 5.11 -11.01
CA LEU A 73 6.78 4.55 -10.27
C LEU A 73 5.59 4.23 -11.19
N SER A 74 5.27 5.11 -12.13
CA SER A 74 4.18 4.92 -13.09
C SER A 74 4.42 3.74 -14.01
N ASN A 75 5.66 3.56 -14.49
CA ASN A 75 6.00 2.43 -15.36
C ASN A 75 5.90 1.12 -14.58
N LEU A 76 6.52 1.03 -13.39
CA LEU A 76 6.45 -0.16 -12.53
C LEU A 76 5.02 -0.57 -12.21
N LEU A 77 4.16 0.38 -11.81
CA LEU A 77 2.77 0.08 -11.47
C LEU A 77 1.88 -0.14 -12.70
N GLY A 78 2.19 0.51 -13.83
CA GLY A 78 1.50 0.29 -15.10
C GLY A 78 1.74 -1.11 -15.64
N ASP A 79 2.98 -1.58 -15.56
CA ASP A 79 3.34 -2.96 -15.91
C ASP A 79 2.67 -3.95 -14.96
N ALA A 80 2.68 -3.68 -13.63
CA ALA A 80 1.95 -4.48 -12.65
C ALA A 80 0.46 -4.63 -12.99
N LEU A 81 -0.18 -3.51 -13.35
CA LEU A 81 -1.60 -3.48 -13.64
C LEU A 81 -1.92 -4.22 -14.94
N ARG A 82 -1.07 -4.11 -15.96
CA ARG A 82 -1.21 -4.86 -17.22
C ARG A 82 -1.13 -6.36 -16.94
N GLU A 83 -0.09 -6.81 -16.24
CA GLU A 83 0.12 -8.22 -15.93
C GLU A 83 -1.01 -8.79 -15.05
N TYR A 84 -1.51 -7.99 -14.10
CA TYR A 84 -2.69 -8.36 -13.33
C TYR A 84 -3.90 -8.59 -14.24
N ASN A 85 -4.19 -7.64 -15.15
CA ASN A 85 -5.34 -7.68 -16.04
C ASN A 85 -5.28 -8.81 -17.09
N ASP A 86 -4.08 -9.30 -17.42
CA ASP A 86 -3.90 -10.46 -18.31
C ASP A 86 -4.35 -11.77 -17.65
N ASN A 87 -4.24 -11.86 -16.32
CA ASN A 87 -4.48 -13.10 -15.55
C ASN A 87 -5.73 -13.05 -14.66
N ASN A 88 -6.33 -11.87 -14.47
CA ASN A 88 -7.41 -11.63 -13.51
C ASN A 88 -8.52 -10.76 -14.13
N PRO A 89 -9.70 -10.65 -13.48
CA PRO A 89 -10.73 -9.72 -13.91
C PRO A 89 -10.19 -8.30 -14.05
N VAL A 90 -10.44 -7.69 -15.22
CA VAL A 90 -9.89 -6.38 -15.59
C VAL A 90 -10.24 -5.30 -14.56
N MET A 91 -9.22 -4.63 -14.05
CA MET A 91 -9.34 -3.41 -13.27
C MET A 91 -9.04 -2.21 -14.17
N ASP A 92 -10.07 -1.44 -14.49
CA ASP A 92 -9.94 -0.16 -15.21
C ASP A 92 -9.49 0.95 -14.22
N LEU A 93 -8.21 0.91 -13.86
CA LEU A 93 -7.64 1.74 -12.82
C LEU A 93 -6.72 2.81 -13.42
N VAL A 94 -7.08 4.08 -13.20
CA VAL A 94 -6.26 5.21 -13.62
C VAL A 94 -5.20 5.50 -12.53
N LEU A 95 -3.93 5.24 -12.85
CA LEU A 95 -2.79 5.44 -11.94
C LEU A 95 -2.29 6.89 -11.97
N PHE A 96 -3.03 7.80 -11.33
CA PHE A 96 -2.56 9.17 -11.09
C PHE A 96 -1.66 9.24 -9.84
N GLY A 97 -0.98 10.38 -9.64
CA GLY A 97 0.04 10.58 -8.60
C GLY A 97 -0.34 10.04 -7.22
N ASP A 98 -1.49 10.44 -6.68
CA ASP A 98 -1.92 9.98 -5.35
C ASP A 98 -2.24 8.48 -5.32
N ALA A 99 -2.87 7.94 -6.36
CA ALA A 99 -3.17 6.51 -6.45
C ALA A 99 -1.88 5.67 -6.40
N MET A 100 -0.86 6.07 -7.14
CA MET A 100 0.46 5.41 -7.11
C MET A 100 1.13 5.51 -5.74
N LEU A 101 1.03 6.67 -5.09
CA LEU A 101 1.54 6.85 -3.72
C LEU A 101 0.80 5.95 -2.72
N HIS A 102 -0.51 5.75 -2.89
CA HIS A 102 -1.29 4.85 -2.05
C HIS A 102 -0.88 3.39 -2.23
N VAL A 103 -0.65 2.92 -3.46
CA VAL A 103 -0.13 1.56 -3.70
C VAL A 103 1.21 1.38 -3.00
N GLY A 104 2.15 2.32 -3.17
CA GLY A 104 3.45 2.25 -2.49
C GLY A 104 3.33 2.21 -0.95
N LYS A 105 2.37 2.95 -0.37
CA LYS A 105 2.09 2.90 1.08
C LYS A 105 1.53 1.54 1.52
N ILE A 106 0.59 0.97 0.75
CA ILE A 106 0.00 -0.34 1.07
C ILE A 106 1.08 -1.40 1.02
N CYS A 107 1.83 -1.49 -0.08
CA CYS A 107 2.92 -2.45 -0.24
C CYS A 107 3.93 -2.36 0.92
N ARG A 108 4.37 -1.14 1.27
CA ARG A 108 5.29 -0.93 2.40
C ARG A 108 4.74 -1.50 3.72
N ILE A 109 3.48 -1.22 4.03
CA ILE A 109 2.88 -1.68 5.29
C ILE A 109 2.74 -3.19 5.26
N CYS A 110 2.28 -3.78 4.16
CA CYS A 110 2.07 -5.22 4.02
C CYS A 110 3.37 -6.04 4.06
N THR A 111 4.49 -5.51 3.56
CA THR A 111 5.79 -6.18 3.65
C THR A 111 6.52 -5.95 4.97
N SER A 112 6.01 -5.08 5.84
CA SER A 112 6.56 -4.88 7.18
C SER A 112 5.90 -5.87 8.15
N THR A 113 6.67 -6.68 8.88
CA THR A 113 6.10 -7.66 9.83
C THR A 113 5.99 -7.07 11.24
N PRO A 114 4.81 -7.05 11.90
CA PRO A 114 3.46 -7.32 11.37
C PRO A 114 2.84 -6.11 10.65
N GLY A 115 2.10 -6.36 9.55
CA GLY A 115 1.68 -5.33 8.60
C GLY A 115 0.19 -5.36 8.29
N HIS A 116 -0.58 -4.46 8.90
CA HIS A 116 -2.04 -4.39 8.75
C HIS A 116 -2.49 -2.97 8.35
N PRO A 117 -2.59 -2.65 7.04
CA PRO A 117 -2.99 -1.33 6.61
C PRO A 117 -4.50 -1.11 6.82
N LEU A 118 -4.86 -0.07 7.57
CA LEU A 118 -6.23 0.42 7.66
C LEU A 118 -6.47 1.50 6.61
N LEU A 119 -7.34 1.24 5.63
CA LEU A 119 -7.64 2.15 4.53
C LEU A 119 -8.92 2.93 4.78
N ILE A 120 -8.77 4.21 5.13
CA ILE A 120 -9.88 5.13 5.40
C ILE A 120 -10.07 6.04 4.20
N GLY A 121 -11.30 6.19 3.73
CA GLY A 121 -11.63 7.06 2.61
C GLY A 121 -13.11 6.99 2.25
N VAL A 122 -13.56 7.95 1.45
CA VAL A 122 -14.94 7.98 0.93
C VAL A 122 -15.17 6.86 -0.08
N GLY A 123 -16.44 6.50 -0.33
CA GLY A 123 -16.81 5.56 -1.38
C GLY A 123 -16.29 6.02 -2.75
N GLY A 124 -15.91 5.07 -3.61
CA GLY A 124 -15.38 5.38 -4.95
C GLY A 124 -13.90 5.80 -5.00
N SER A 125 -13.20 5.92 -3.86
CA SER A 125 -11.76 6.25 -3.80
C SER A 125 -10.81 5.14 -4.30
N GLY A 126 -11.35 4.03 -4.81
CA GLY A 126 -10.54 2.93 -5.35
C GLY A 126 -9.84 2.04 -4.31
N ARG A 127 -10.11 2.20 -3.01
CA ARG A 127 -9.43 1.45 -1.91
C ARG A 127 -9.30 -0.05 -2.18
N GLN A 128 -10.39 -0.71 -2.58
CA GLN A 128 -10.34 -2.15 -2.84
C GLN A 128 -9.47 -2.51 -4.06
N SER A 129 -9.58 -1.75 -5.15
CA SER A 129 -8.82 -2.01 -6.37
C SER A 129 -7.33 -1.71 -6.18
N LEU A 130 -7.00 -0.64 -5.44
CA LEU A 130 -5.63 -0.33 -5.04
C LEU A 130 -5.04 -1.39 -4.12
N SER A 131 -5.82 -1.96 -3.18
CA SER A 131 -5.38 -3.08 -2.36
C SER A 131 -5.09 -4.32 -3.17
N ARG A 132 -5.97 -4.67 -4.13
CA ARG A 132 -5.75 -5.83 -5.02
C ARG A 132 -4.49 -5.67 -5.85
N LEU A 133 -4.30 -4.50 -6.46
CA LEU A 133 -3.07 -4.19 -7.19
C LEU A 133 -1.84 -4.26 -6.28
N SER A 134 -1.91 -3.70 -5.07
CA SER A 134 -0.80 -3.75 -4.11
C SER A 134 -0.46 -5.16 -3.67
N SER A 135 -1.47 -6.02 -3.49
CA SER A 135 -1.30 -7.44 -3.18
C SER A 135 -0.56 -8.15 -4.30
N PHE A 136 -0.99 -7.91 -5.55
CA PHE A 136 -0.33 -8.45 -6.73
C PHE A 136 1.12 -7.97 -6.85
N THR A 137 1.37 -6.68 -6.67
CA THR A 137 2.73 -6.11 -6.65
C THR A 137 3.60 -6.71 -5.55
N CYS A 138 3.00 -7.15 -4.44
CA CYS A 138 3.70 -7.84 -3.36
C CYS A 138 3.84 -9.36 -3.54
N LEU A 139 3.37 -9.91 -4.67
CA LEU A 139 3.25 -11.36 -4.89
C LEU A 139 2.43 -12.08 -3.79
N PHE A 140 1.46 -11.37 -3.21
CA PHE A 140 0.59 -11.91 -2.17
C PHE A 140 -0.69 -12.46 -2.78
N THR A 141 -1.15 -13.57 -2.21
CA THR A 141 -2.48 -14.10 -2.50
C THR A 141 -3.52 -13.22 -1.81
N THR A 142 -4.40 -12.62 -2.60
CA THR A 142 -5.53 -11.83 -2.08
C THR A 142 -6.65 -12.75 -1.63
N MET A 143 -7.06 -12.64 -0.37
CA MET A 143 -8.17 -13.39 0.20
C MET A 143 -9.27 -12.40 0.62
N VAL A 144 -10.50 -12.67 0.20
CA VAL A 144 -11.70 -11.87 0.48
C VAL A 144 -12.78 -12.82 0.93
N ILE A 145 -13.47 -12.54 2.04
CA ILE A 145 -14.63 -13.34 2.45
C ILE A 145 -15.88 -12.90 1.66
N VAL A 146 -16.74 -13.84 1.31
CA VAL A 146 -18.01 -13.54 0.64
C VAL A 146 -19.14 -13.81 1.61
N ILE A 147 -19.77 -12.74 2.09
CA ILE A 147 -20.91 -12.86 2.99
C ILE A 147 -22.12 -13.36 2.21
N SER A 148 -22.77 -14.38 2.75
CA SER A 148 -24.05 -14.92 2.30
C SER A 148 -25.04 -14.94 3.47
N GLY A 149 -26.32 -15.20 3.20
CA GLY A 149 -27.34 -15.30 4.26
C GLY A 149 -27.08 -16.40 5.30
N SER A 150 -26.23 -17.38 4.98
CA SER A 150 -25.83 -18.46 5.87
C SER A 150 -24.41 -18.31 6.42
N TYR A 151 -23.71 -17.21 6.10
CA TYR A 151 -22.32 -17.02 6.53
C TYR A 151 -22.26 -16.72 8.02
N GLY A 152 -21.62 -17.61 8.78
CA GLY A 152 -21.47 -17.48 10.22
C GLY A 152 -20.06 -17.80 10.70
N MET A 153 -19.96 -18.12 12.00
CA MET A 153 -18.68 -18.37 12.66
C MET A 153 -17.97 -19.63 12.13
N SER A 154 -18.71 -20.62 11.64
CA SER A 154 -18.14 -21.86 11.10
C SER A 154 -17.44 -21.60 9.76
N GLU A 155 -18.08 -20.83 8.88
CA GLU A 155 -17.57 -20.44 7.58
C GLU A 155 -16.34 -19.54 7.75
N LEU A 156 -16.41 -18.55 8.64
CA LEU A 156 -15.27 -17.68 8.95
C LEU A 156 -14.06 -18.49 9.45
N LYS A 157 -14.27 -19.46 10.34
CA LYS A 157 -13.17 -20.33 10.81
C LYS A 157 -12.55 -21.14 9.67
N THR A 158 -13.37 -21.59 8.74
CA THR A 158 -12.91 -22.34 7.55
C THR A 158 -12.07 -21.46 6.65
N ASP A 159 -12.51 -20.24 6.37
CA ASP A 159 -11.77 -19.26 5.56
C ASP A 159 -10.44 -18.86 6.23
N LEU A 160 -10.47 -18.63 7.54
CA LEU A 160 -9.25 -18.36 8.33
C LEU A 160 -8.30 -19.55 8.32
N GLN A 161 -8.79 -20.78 8.46
CA GLN A 161 -7.96 -21.98 8.39
C GLN A 161 -7.28 -22.10 7.01
N ALA A 162 -8.00 -21.82 5.93
CA ALA A 162 -7.44 -21.80 4.59
C ALA A 162 -6.34 -20.73 4.45
N MET A 163 -6.56 -19.54 4.98
CA MET A 163 -5.56 -18.47 5.02
C MET A 163 -4.31 -18.87 5.82
N TYR A 164 -4.47 -19.40 7.04
CA TYR A 164 -3.36 -19.85 7.87
C TYR A 164 -2.61 -21.02 7.24
N THR A 165 -3.29 -21.89 6.50
CA THR A 165 -2.64 -22.98 5.76
C THR A 165 -1.74 -22.44 4.65
N LYS A 166 -2.21 -21.45 3.87
CA LYS A 166 -1.36 -20.81 2.85
C LYS A 166 -0.17 -20.08 3.48
N ALA A 167 -0.43 -19.24 4.49
CA ALA A 167 0.62 -18.44 5.12
C ALA A 167 1.62 -19.29 5.93
N GLY A 168 1.13 -20.24 6.72
CA GLY A 168 1.96 -20.97 7.68
C GLY A 168 2.52 -22.30 7.18
N VAL A 169 1.82 -23.01 6.28
CA VAL A 169 2.26 -24.33 5.79
C VAL A 169 2.94 -24.20 4.44
N LYS A 170 2.44 -23.33 3.56
CA LYS A 170 3.03 -23.12 2.22
C LYS A 170 4.01 -21.95 2.15
N ASP A 171 4.15 -21.18 3.22
CA ASP A 171 4.98 -19.98 3.29
C ASP A 171 4.64 -18.94 2.20
N GLU A 172 3.36 -18.87 1.83
CA GLU A 172 2.87 -17.91 0.84
C GLU A 172 2.51 -16.58 1.51
N GLY A 173 2.89 -15.46 0.90
CA GLY A 173 2.38 -14.15 1.33
C GLY A 173 0.87 -14.04 1.13
N VAL A 174 0.13 -13.64 2.16
CA VAL A 174 -1.34 -13.53 2.12
C VAL A 174 -1.77 -12.12 2.50
N MET A 175 -2.60 -11.50 1.66
CA MET A 175 -3.32 -10.27 2.00
C MET A 175 -4.79 -10.57 2.26
N PHE A 176 -5.24 -10.32 3.48
CA PHE A 176 -6.66 -10.35 3.81
C PHE A 176 -7.31 -9.00 3.51
N LEU A 177 -8.13 -8.95 2.46
CA LEU A 177 -8.89 -7.76 2.10
C LEU A 177 -10.27 -7.83 2.74
N PHE A 178 -10.42 -7.05 3.82
CA PHE A 178 -11.61 -6.98 4.65
C PHE A 178 -12.23 -5.58 4.62
N THR A 179 -13.54 -5.51 4.57
CA THR A 179 -14.34 -4.29 4.40
C THR A 179 -15.43 -4.24 5.46
N ASP A 180 -15.88 -3.02 5.79
CA ASP A 180 -16.98 -2.76 6.71
C ASP A 180 -18.28 -3.45 6.28
N GLY A 181 -18.58 -3.49 4.98
CA GLY A 181 -19.74 -4.20 4.44
C GLY A 181 -19.74 -5.72 4.69
N GLN A 182 -18.60 -6.30 5.07
CA GLN A 182 -18.51 -7.72 5.46
C GLN A 182 -18.71 -7.96 6.96
N ILE A 183 -18.79 -6.90 7.77
CA ILE A 183 -19.05 -6.99 9.20
C ILE A 183 -20.56 -7.02 9.41
N THR A 184 -21.13 -8.22 9.55
CA THR A 184 -22.57 -8.40 9.83
C THR A 184 -22.88 -8.54 11.32
N ASN A 185 -21.87 -8.83 12.14
CA ASN A 185 -21.99 -8.96 13.59
C ASN A 185 -20.73 -8.41 14.27
N GLU A 186 -20.91 -7.44 15.18
CA GLU A 186 -19.83 -6.82 15.97
C GLU A 186 -19.65 -7.44 17.36
N LYS A 187 -20.55 -8.34 17.77
CA LYS A 187 -20.54 -8.96 19.10
C LYS A 187 -19.61 -10.17 19.20
#